data_AF-T0ZHC1-F1
#
_entry.id   AF-T0ZHC1-F1
#
_cell.length_a   1.000
_cell.length_b   1.000
_cell.length_c   1.000
_cell.angle_alpha   90.00
_cell.angle_beta   90.00
_cell.angle_gamma   90.00
#
_symmetry.space_group_name_H-M   'P 1'
#
loop_
_entity.id
_entity.type
_entity.pdbx_description
1 polymer ?
#
loop_
_entity_poly.entity_id
_entity_poly.type
_entity_poly.pdbx_seq_one_letter_code
_entity_poly.pdbx_strand_id
1 'polypeptide(L)'
;MAEGLGLRVFAPLWRVDPLRVVDEEISSGLIIRIVQVASEPLGPELLGRVLDGPLLSELRARSLRGPRFNVAGEGGEYETLVTYAPGFSSRL
;
A
#
# COMPACT_ATOMS: atom_id res chain seq x y z
N MET A 1 18.13 12.56 12.55
CA MET A 1 18.83 12.55 11.24
C MET A 1 18.63 13.86 10.48
N ALA A 2 17.41 14.32 10.17
CA ALA A 2 17.20 15.60 9.47
C ALA A 2 17.56 16.85 10.30
N GLU A 3 17.28 16.83 11.61
CA GLU A 3 17.55 17.95 12.53
C GLU A 3 19.04 18.33 12.59
N GLY A 4 19.93 17.33 12.69
CA GLY A 4 21.39 17.55 12.66
C GLY A 4 21.94 18.03 11.32
N LEU A 5 21.11 18.06 10.27
CA LEU A 5 21.44 18.54 8.93
C LEU A 5 20.74 19.87 8.60
N GLY A 6 19.93 20.43 9.50
CA GLY A 6 19.16 21.65 9.24
C GLY A 6 18.09 21.51 8.14
N LEU A 7 17.66 20.28 7.84
CA LEU A 7 16.69 19.99 6.78
C LEU A 7 15.25 19.93 7.30
N ARG A 8 14.30 20.36 6.46
CA ARG A 8 12.86 20.21 6.73
C ARG A 8 12.40 18.81 6.35
N VAL A 9 11.54 18.23 7.19
CA VAL A 9 10.89 16.95 6.92
C VAL A 9 9.51 17.18 6.32
N PHE A 10 9.24 16.54 5.18
CA PHE A 10 7.91 16.48 4.57
C PHE A 10 7.42 15.03 4.67
N ALA A 11 6.31 14.83 5.39
CA ALA A 11 5.69 13.52 5.56
C ALA A 11 4.23 13.59 5.07
N PRO A 12 3.99 13.58 3.74
CA PRO A 12 2.68 13.88 3.15
C PRO A 12 1.58 12.89 3.54
N LEU A 13 1.94 11.65 3.89
CA LEU A 13 1.00 10.60 4.30
C LEU A 13 0.83 10.50 5.82
N TRP A 14 1.48 11.37 6.60
CA TRP A 14 1.44 11.28 8.06
C TRP A 14 0.04 11.48 8.62
N ARG A 15 -0.44 10.50 9.40
CA ARG A 15 -1.79 10.49 10.03
C ARG A 15 -2.95 10.56 9.03
N VAL A 16 -2.71 10.20 7.78
CA VAL A 16 -3.78 9.98 6.79
C VAL A 16 -4.41 8.62 7.06
N ASP A 17 -5.71 8.50 6.80
CA ASP A 17 -6.42 7.22 6.92
C ASP A 17 -5.83 6.17 5.95
N PRO A 18 -5.43 4.97 6.41
CA PRO A 18 -4.75 3.99 5.55
C PRO A 18 -5.57 3.55 4.34
N LEU A 19 -6.90 3.42 4.49
CA LEU A 19 -7.76 3.06 3.37
C LEU A 19 -7.77 4.17 2.32
N ARG A 20 -7.84 5.43 2.77
CA ARG A 20 -7.74 6.61 1.91
C ARG A 20 -6.40 6.69 1.19
N VAL A 21 -5.28 6.37 1.86
CA VAL A 21 -3.96 6.35 1.22
C VAL A 21 -3.97 5.43 0.00
N VAL A 22 -4.38 4.17 0.18
CA VAL A 22 -4.38 3.20 -0.92
C VAL A 22 -5.38 3.57 -2.02
N ASP A 23 -6.55 4.12 -1.66
CA ASP A 23 -7.53 4.59 -2.64
C ASP A 23 -7.00 5.77 -3.49
N GLU A 24 -6.29 6.72 -2.87
CA GLU A 24 -5.63 7.84 -3.56
C GLU A 24 -4.46 7.36 -4.45
N GLU A 25 -3.68 6.38 -4.00
CA GLU A 25 -2.64 5.74 -4.81
C GLU A 25 -3.23 5.08 -6.08
N ILE A 26 -4.30 4.30 -5.92
CA ILE A 26 -4.99 3.64 -7.05
C ILE A 26 -5.57 4.68 -8.00
N SER A 27 -6.33 5.66 -7.47
CA SER A 27 -7.03 6.66 -8.27
C SER A 27 -6.08 7.65 -8.96
N SER A 28 -4.87 7.85 -8.43
CA SER A 28 -3.81 8.64 -9.08
C SER A 28 -3.12 7.91 -10.25
N GLY A 29 -3.44 6.63 -10.49
CA GLY A 29 -2.98 5.87 -11.66
C GLY A 29 -1.73 5.03 -11.41
N LEU A 30 -1.39 4.72 -10.15
CA LEU A 30 -0.33 3.76 -9.84
C LEU A 30 -0.79 2.34 -10.22
N ILE A 31 0.14 1.56 -10.78
CA ILE A 31 -0.04 0.11 -10.97
C ILE A 31 0.83 -0.62 -9.95
N ILE A 32 0.19 -1.03 -8.86
CA ILE A 32 0.84 -1.57 -7.67
C ILE A 32 0.64 -3.08 -7.64
N ARG A 33 1.70 -3.85 -7.39
CA ARG A 33 1.64 -5.31 -7.23
C ARG A 33 2.05 -5.74 -5.84
N ILE A 34 1.35 -6.70 -5.26
CA ILE A 34 1.78 -7.35 -4.02
C ILE A 34 2.92 -8.32 -4.33
N VAL A 35 4.06 -8.17 -3.65
CA VAL A 35 5.28 -8.99 -3.86
C VAL A 35 5.70 -9.80 -2.64
N GLN A 36 5.15 -9.49 -1.47
CA GLN A 36 5.35 -10.26 -0.23
C GLN A 36 4.05 -10.24 0.58
N VAL A 37 3.80 -11.28 1.35
CA VAL A 37 2.81 -11.33 2.43
C VAL A 37 3.47 -11.93 3.68
N ALA A 38 3.19 -11.37 4.86
CA ALA A 38 3.84 -11.79 6.11
C ALA A 38 2.91 -11.76 7.34
N SER A 39 1.59 -11.80 7.13
CA SER A 39 0.60 -11.76 8.21
C SER A 39 -0.47 -12.83 8.02
N GLU A 40 -0.90 -13.49 9.10
CA GLU A 40 -1.85 -14.60 9.11
C GLU A 40 -3.20 -14.36 8.35
N PRO A 41 -3.81 -13.15 8.31
CA PRO A 41 -5.03 -12.93 7.52
C PRO A 41 -4.78 -12.83 6.00
N LEU A 42 -3.52 -12.81 5.56
CA LEU A 42 -3.11 -12.62 4.17
C LEU A 42 -2.30 -13.84 3.70
N GLY A 43 -2.72 -14.44 2.59
CA GLY A 43 -2.07 -15.64 2.06
C GLY A 43 -1.38 -15.43 0.71
N PRO A 44 -0.66 -16.45 0.23
CA PRO A 44 0.09 -16.41 -1.03
C PRO A 44 -0.81 -16.19 -2.26
N GLU A 45 -2.12 -16.35 -2.16
CA GLU A 45 -3.08 -16.01 -3.22
C GLU A 45 -3.07 -14.53 -3.61
N LEU A 46 -2.48 -13.68 -2.76
CA LEU A 46 -2.32 -12.25 -3.03
C LEU A 46 -1.07 -11.94 -3.87
N LEU A 47 -0.07 -12.83 -3.91
CA LEU A 47 1.19 -12.57 -4.60
C LEU A 47 0.98 -12.36 -6.10
N GLY A 48 1.54 -11.26 -6.62
CA GLY A 48 1.46 -10.86 -8.03
C GLY A 48 0.15 -10.18 -8.43
N ARG A 49 -0.88 -10.17 -7.56
CA ARG A 49 -2.13 -9.44 -7.81
C ARG A 49 -1.87 -7.94 -7.85
N VAL A 50 -2.67 -7.25 -8.69
CA VAL A 50 -2.70 -5.79 -8.72
C VAL A 50 -3.55 -5.31 -7.54
N LEU A 51 -3.03 -4.34 -6.79
CA LEU A 51 -3.79 -3.63 -5.77
C LEU A 51 -4.69 -2.61 -6.48
N ASP A 52 -5.91 -3.05 -6.78
CA ASP A 52 -6.96 -2.28 -7.43
C ASP A 52 -8.18 -2.13 -6.51
N GLY A 53 -9.20 -1.38 -6.93
CA GLY A 53 -10.42 -1.17 -6.13
C GLY A 53 -11.09 -2.48 -5.63
N PRO A 54 -11.23 -3.52 -6.49
CA PRO A 54 -11.68 -4.84 -6.05
C PRO A 54 -10.82 -5.47 -4.96
N LEU A 55 -9.48 -5.52 -5.12
CA LEU A 55 -8.60 -6.08 -4.11
C LEU A 55 -8.60 -5.24 -2.82
N LEU A 56 -8.63 -3.90 -2.92
CA LEU A 56 -8.75 -3.02 -1.75
C LEU A 56 -10.03 -3.29 -0.96
N SER A 57 -11.15 -3.49 -1.66
CA SER A 57 -12.43 -3.85 -1.04
C SER A 57 -12.37 -5.21 -0.33
N GLU A 58 -11.69 -6.18 -0.95
CA GLU A 58 -11.44 -7.50 -0.37
C GLU A 58 -10.58 -7.39 0.91
N LEU A 59 -9.47 -6.66 0.87
CA LEU A 59 -8.59 -6.43 2.03
C LEU A 59 -9.33 -5.72 3.17
N ARG A 60 -10.10 -4.67 2.86
CA ARG A 60 -10.94 -3.98 3.84
C ARG A 60 -11.93 -4.95 4.50
N ALA A 61 -12.60 -5.79 3.72
CA ALA A 61 -13.54 -6.77 4.25
C ALA A 61 -12.85 -7.81 5.15
N ARG A 62 -11.66 -8.29 4.76
CA ARG A 62 -10.84 -9.21 5.59
C ARG A 62 -10.43 -8.55 6.91
N SER A 63 -9.98 -7.29 6.88
CA SER A 63 -9.58 -6.53 8.08
C SER A 63 -10.73 -6.31 9.07
N LEU A 64 -11.97 -6.22 8.59
CA LEU A 64 -13.16 -6.08 9.43
C LEU A 64 -13.71 -7.40 10.00
N ARG A 65 -13.46 -8.54 9.33
CA ARG A 65 -14.06 -9.84 9.68
C ARG A 65 -13.10 -10.78 10.41
N GLY A 66 -11.78 -10.60 10.25
CA GLY A 66 -10.74 -11.46 10.81
C GLY A 66 -9.82 -10.72 11.81
N PRO A 67 -8.62 -11.28 12.07
CA PRO A 67 -7.56 -10.57 12.78
C PRO A 67 -7.30 -9.21 12.14
N ARG A 68 -7.23 -8.15 12.95
CA ARG A 68 -7.02 -6.79 12.44
C ARG A 68 -5.62 -6.69 11.82
N PHE A 69 -5.56 -6.02 10.67
CA PHE A 69 -4.33 -5.62 10.01
C PHE A 69 -4.51 -4.25 9.35
N ASN A 70 -3.40 -3.56 9.10
CA ASN A 70 -3.39 -2.29 8.39
C ASN A 70 -3.64 -2.52 6.89
N VAL A 71 -4.70 -1.90 6.35
CA VAL A 71 -5.08 -2.05 4.94
C VAL A 71 -4.03 -1.46 3.98
N ALA A 72 -3.15 -0.57 4.44
CA ALA A 72 -2.02 -0.06 3.68
C ALA A 72 -0.71 -0.85 3.88
N GLY A 73 -0.73 -1.92 4.68
CA GLY A 73 0.45 -2.77 4.93
C GLY A 73 1.53 -2.14 5.81
N GLU A 74 1.24 -1.04 6.52
CA GLU A 74 2.23 -0.28 7.32
C GLU A 74 2.90 -1.10 8.44
N GLY A 75 2.28 -2.21 8.89
CA GLY A 75 2.82 -3.11 9.90
C GLY A 75 3.71 -4.21 9.32
N GLY A 76 3.98 -4.19 8.01
CA GLY A 76 4.71 -5.23 7.29
C GLY A 76 3.82 -6.40 6.88
N GLU A 77 2.50 -6.22 6.83
CA GLU A 77 1.58 -7.32 6.49
C GLU A 77 1.73 -7.80 5.05
N TYR A 78 2.09 -6.88 4.15
CA TYR A 78 2.49 -7.17 2.78
C TYR A 78 3.44 -6.08 2.26
N GLU A 79 4.22 -6.41 1.24
CA GLU A 79 5.08 -5.45 0.53
C GLU A 79 4.60 -5.30 -0.90
N THR A 80 4.83 -4.13 -1.49
CA THR A 80 4.40 -3.83 -2.86
C THR A 80 5.54 -3.40 -3.77
N LEU A 81 5.31 -3.56 -5.07
CA LEU A 81 6.13 -3.01 -6.14
C LEU A 81 5.24 -2.18 -7.07
N VAL A 82 5.57 -0.90 -7.23
CA VAL A 82 4.93 -0.03 -8.20
C VAL A 82 5.55 -0.28 -9.58
N THR A 83 4.78 -0.89 -10.48
CA THR A 83 5.22 -1.22 -11.84
C THR A 83 4.98 -0.11 -12.86
N TYR A 84 4.15 0.88 -12.51
CA TYR A 84 3.92 2.09 -13.27
C TYR A 84 3.34 3.19 -12.36
N ALA A 85 3.66 4.44 -12.65
CA ALA A 85 3.02 5.62 -12.08
C ALA A 85 3.07 6.77 -13.11
N PRO A 86 2.20 7.79 -13.00
CA PRO A 86 2.36 9.02 -13.76
C PRO A 86 3.76 9.61 -13.56
N GLY A 87 4.43 9.95 -14.67
CA GLY A 87 5.81 10.43 -14.66
C GLY A 87 6.88 9.36 -14.91
N PHE A 88 6.52 8.07 -14.91
CA PHE A 88 7.43 7.02 -15.39
C PHE A 88 7.55 7.07 -16.92
N SER A 89 8.75 6.86 -17.45
CA SER A 89 9.00 6.85 -18.90
C SER A 89 8.41 5.62 -19.60
N SER A 90 8.30 4.50 -18.88
CA SER A 90 7.67 3.27 -19.34
C SER A 90 7.14 2.46 -18.15
N ARG A 91 6.26 1.50 -18.44
CA ARG A 91 5.85 0.47 -17.49
C ARG A 91 6.95 -0.61 -17.41
N LEU A 92 7.16 -1.15 -16.21
CA LEU A 92 8.04 -2.31 -15.96
C LEU A 92 7.41 -3.61 -16.47
#